data_AF-A0A414X581-F1
#
_entry.id   AF-A0A414X581-F1
#
_cell.length_a   1.000
_cell.length_b   1.000
_cell.length_c   1.000
_cell.angle_alpha   90.00
_cell.angle_beta   90.00
_cell.angle_gamma   90.00
#
_symmetry.space_group_name_H-M   'P 1'
#
loop_
_entity.id
_entity.type
_entity.pdbx_description
1 polymer ?
#
loop_
_entity_poly.entity_id
_entity_poly.type
_entity_poly.pdbx_seq_one_letter_code
_entity_poly.pdbx_strand_id
1 'polypeptide(L)'
;MLDNKQNILTFLIEHRLFAPSVSAFATLLGYINRTKIYRLINNKIRKVETIDQIWNDTCKLFGISEEQLIEIAVITERAKWFYDLINKYQFDKQDTLWPEQILATFVDKNYTLLPIHFVNEVLPLLEDLKKENQEVFFGMLMLFYIKAKKLNPYTPSFKQVLSKLICHLNEYFHSLHPENNVAYTAVQALTENTLLDNTLPCLWKLIENPTLILQYYADPLFLNSALHLGTIFPEWGEISYWHASDTDFCKGQKVWMFMSRESDSIYHGSYIVQEFDIGKDNETFIPRKLFTILFWNKEDNEYDSIVQISNIISKESDSYQFSYGLYKYIESSQEIRISFDTENDNIYQLPHQLTRIRIGYPYNEKREKIWSYFIEKFDNKDARSIFAHNLCNLLNVEYLDDEYVIQDVSLTRKYYSLFIEKDNQQIVYRISLETYSFLKNLSVFEEVVVCKHDQQLCIEWPWLGYIIPVSEFECIKTDIHTT
;
A
#
# COMPACT_ATOMS: atom_id res chain seq x y z
N MET A 1 -18.68 0.63 -29.64
CA MET A 1 -17.63 1.55 -30.17
C MET A 1 -16.24 1.00 -29.87
N LEU A 2 -16.03 0.35 -28.72
CA LEU A 2 -14.79 -0.35 -28.35
C LEU A 2 -14.83 -1.84 -28.76
N ASP A 3 -15.21 -2.11 -30.01
CA ASP A 3 -15.62 -3.47 -30.42
C ASP A 3 -14.46 -4.29 -31.02
N ASN A 4 -13.31 -3.66 -31.28
CA ASN A 4 -12.08 -4.31 -31.75
C ASN A 4 -10.82 -3.45 -31.48
N LYS A 5 -9.63 -4.05 -31.61
CA LYS A 5 -8.32 -3.41 -31.38
C LYS A 5 -8.13 -2.10 -32.15
N GLN A 6 -8.61 -2.02 -33.39
CA GLN A 6 -8.48 -0.83 -34.21
C GLN A 6 -9.33 0.34 -33.71
N ASN A 7 -10.59 0.06 -33.35
CA ASN A 7 -11.48 1.09 -32.83
C ASN A 7 -10.98 1.64 -31.50
N ILE A 8 -10.49 0.75 -30.62
CA ILE A 8 -9.88 1.12 -29.33
C ILE A 8 -8.66 2.02 -29.55
N LEU A 9 -7.69 1.60 -30.37
CA LEU A 9 -6.50 2.42 -30.66
C LEU A 9 -6.88 3.77 -31.26
N THR A 10 -7.81 3.79 -32.21
CA THR A 10 -8.27 5.04 -32.84
C THR A 10 -8.87 5.98 -31.79
N PHE A 11 -9.76 5.46 -30.95
CA PHE A 11 -10.40 6.21 -29.88
C PHE A 11 -9.38 6.81 -28.89
N LEU A 12 -8.40 6.01 -28.45
CA LEU A 12 -7.36 6.43 -27.51
C LEU A 12 -6.43 7.50 -28.10
N ILE A 13 -6.08 7.37 -29.38
CA ILE A 13 -5.24 8.36 -30.08
C ILE A 13 -5.98 9.68 -30.27
N GLU A 14 -7.26 9.63 -30.64
CA GLU A 14 -8.10 10.83 -30.80
C GLU A 14 -8.27 11.59 -29.48
N HIS A 15 -8.39 10.86 -28.37
CA HIS A 15 -8.46 11.42 -27.03
C HIS A 15 -7.10 11.81 -26.45
N ARG A 16 -6.01 11.64 -27.21
CA ARG A 16 -4.64 12.02 -26.81
C ARG A 16 -4.25 11.41 -25.46
N LEU A 17 -4.52 10.12 -25.26
CA LEU A 17 -4.15 9.45 -24.01
C LEU A 17 -2.64 9.26 -23.88
N PHE A 18 -1.99 8.87 -24.98
CA PHE A 18 -0.58 8.49 -24.99
C PHE A 18 0.35 9.54 -25.61
N ALA A 19 -0.19 10.45 -26.41
CA ALA A 19 0.60 11.47 -27.11
C ALA A 19 -0.25 12.72 -27.44
N PRO A 20 0.36 13.90 -27.62
CA PRO A 20 -0.36 15.15 -27.89
C PRO A 20 -1.00 15.20 -29.29
N SER A 21 -0.58 14.31 -30.20
CA SER A 21 -1.12 14.20 -31.55
C SER A 21 -0.82 12.84 -32.16
N VAL A 22 -1.54 12.52 -33.24
CA VAL A 22 -1.29 11.36 -34.12
C VAL A 22 0.18 11.27 -34.55
N SER A 23 0.74 12.43 -34.92
CA SER A 23 2.12 12.52 -35.37
C SER A 23 3.11 12.20 -34.26
N ALA A 24 2.87 12.72 -33.05
CA ALA A 24 3.72 12.46 -31.90
C ALA A 24 3.63 10.98 -31.47
N PHE A 25 2.43 10.39 -31.51
CA PHE A 25 2.23 8.97 -31.22
C PHE A 25 3.03 8.08 -32.18
N ALA A 26 2.95 8.35 -33.48
CA ALA A 26 3.73 7.60 -34.48
C ALA A 26 5.24 7.69 -34.25
N THR A 27 5.73 8.87 -33.84
CA THR A 27 7.15 9.08 -33.53
C THR A 27 7.56 8.36 -32.25
N LEU A 28 6.73 8.34 -31.21
CA LEU A 28 6.98 7.61 -29.97
C LEU A 28 7.10 6.10 -30.20
N LEU A 29 6.27 5.53 -31.07
CA LEU A 29 6.36 4.12 -31.48
C LEU A 29 7.54 3.81 -32.43
N GLY A 30 8.40 4.79 -32.74
CA GLY A 30 9.57 4.60 -33.61
C GLY A 30 9.24 4.49 -35.10
N TYR A 31 8.03 4.82 -35.54
CA TYR A 31 7.67 4.74 -36.94
C TYR A 31 8.20 5.95 -37.74
N ILE A 32 9.21 5.69 -38.58
CA ILE A 32 9.79 6.67 -39.53
C ILE A 32 8.70 7.21 -40.49
N ASN A 33 7.77 6.35 -40.91
CA ASN A 33 6.66 6.73 -41.78
C ASN A 33 5.32 6.75 -41.00
N ARG A 34 4.82 7.96 -40.76
CA ARG A 34 3.56 8.24 -40.04
C ARG A 34 2.31 7.72 -40.75
N THR A 35 2.42 7.36 -42.03
CA THR A 35 1.29 6.88 -42.86
C THR A 35 0.58 5.67 -42.25
N LYS A 36 1.30 4.81 -41.49
CA LYS A 36 0.68 3.67 -40.80
C LYS A 36 -0.39 4.11 -39.79
N ILE A 37 -0.06 5.03 -38.89
CA ILE A 37 -1.02 5.52 -37.88
C ILE A 37 -2.13 6.36 -38.52
N TYR A 38 -1.83 7.19 -39.52
CA TYR A 38 -2.89 7.91 -40.24
C TYR A 38 -3.86 6.96 -40.98
N ARG A 39 -3.38 5.83 -41.50
CA ARG A 39 -4.25 4.81 -42.08
C ARG A 39 -5.08 4.09 -41.02
N LEU A 40 -4.55 3.87 -39.82
CA LEU A 40 -5.28 3.28 -38.70
C LEU A 40 -6.53 4.11 -38.37
N ILE A 41 -6.32 5.40 -38.10
CA ILE A 41 -7.38 6.35 -37.70
C ILE A 41 -8.43 6.53 -38.80
N ASN A 42 -8.00 6.53 -40.07
CA ASN A 42 -8.92 6.67 -41.21
C ASN A 42 -9.60 5.35 -41.62
N ASN A 43 -9.44 4.28 -40.85
CA ASN A 43 -9.93 2.94 -41.17
C ASN A 43 -9.50 2.41 -42.56
N LYS A 44 -8.22 2.63 -42.91
CA LYS A 44 -7.60 2.30 -44.21
C LYS A 44 -6.51 1.22 -44.10
N ILE A 45 -6.36 0.58 -42.94
CA ILE A 45 -5.46 -0.57 -42.79
C ILE A 45 -6.17 -1.82 -43.33
N ARG A 46 -5.49 -2.55 -44.22
CA ARG A 46 -6.04 -3.75 -44.87
C ARG A 46 -5.64 -5.07 -44.20
N LYS A 47 -4.63 -5.04 -43.33
CA LYS A 47 -3.97 -6.20 -42.74
C LYS A 47 -4.10 -6.15 -41.23
N VAL A 48 -4.72 -7.17 -40.64
CA VAL A 48 -4.94 -7.27 -39.19
C VAL A 48 -3.61 -7.28 -38.43
N GLU A 49 -2.58 -7.92 -39.01
CA GLU A 49 -1.24 -8.00 -38.42
C GLU A 49 -0.60 -6.63 -38.23
N THR A 50 -0.99 -5.63 -39.03
CA THR A 50 -0.51 -4.25 -38.85
C THR A 50 -1.18 -3.57 -37.65
N ILE A 51 -2.44 -3.89 -37.37
CA ILE A 51 -3.17 -3.40 -36.20
C ILE A 51 -2.59 -4.05 -34.94
N ASP A 52 -2.37 -5.38 -34.98
CA ASP A 52 -1.76 -6.12 -33.88
C ASP A 52 -0.34 -5.64 -33.58
N GLN A 53 0.44 -5.30 -34.62
CA GLN A 53 1.75 -4.70 -34.42
C GLN A 53 1.68 -3.35 -33.69
N ILE A 54 0.78 -2.45 -34.10
CA ILE A 54 0.63 -1.15 -33.44
C ILE A 54 0.13 -1.33 -32.00
N TRP A 55 -0.78 -2.28 -31.78
CA TRP A 55 -1.28 -2.67 -30.47
C TRP A 55 -0.13 -3.11 -29.56
N ASN A 56 0.65 -4.10 -29.99
CA ASN A 56 1.75 -4.66 -29.21
C ASN A 56 2.87 -3.65 -28.97
N ASP A 57 3.20 -2.82 -29.96
CA ASP A 57 4.19 -1.74 -29.81
C ASP A 57 3.72 -0.71 -28.78
N THR A 58 2.41 -0.43 -28.71
CA THR A 58 1.81 0.47 -27.70
C THR A 58 1.90 -0.15 -26.30
N CYS A 59 1.45 -1.40 -26.14
CA CYS A 59 1.52 -2.14 -24.88
C CYS A 59 2.96 -2.17 -24.35
N LYS A 60 3.92 -2.52 -25.21
CA LYS A 60 5.34 -2.59 -24.86
C LYS A 60 5.92 -1.23 -24.46
N LEU A 61 5.63 -0.17 -25.21
CA LEU A 61 6.19 1.15 -24.92
C LEU A 61 5.72 1.72 -23.58
N PHE A 62 4.44 1.53 -23.25
CA PHE A 62 3.83 2.09 -22.04
C PHE A 62 3.85 1.13 -20.84
N GLY A 63 4.33 -0.10 -21.03
CA GLY A 63 4.39 -1.13 -19.99
C GLY A 63 3.01 -1.56 -19.51
N ILE A 64 2.05 -1.70 -20.43
CA ILE A 64 0.66 -2.07 -20.12
C ILE A 64 0.27 -3.38 -20.81
N SER A 65 -0.62 -4.15 -20.18
CA SER A 65 -1.16 -5.40 -20.76
C SER A 65 -2.19 -5.12 -21.86
N GLU A 66 -2.61 -6.16 -22.59
CA GLU A 66 -3.70 -6.02 -23.56
C GLU A 66 -5.03 -5.68 -22.86
N GLU A 67 -5.31 -6.30 -21.72
CA GLU A 67 -6.51 -6.02 -20.91
C GLU A 67 -6.51 -4.58 -20.42
N GLN A 68 -5.39 -4.10 -19.87
CA GLN A 68 -5.25 -2.73 -19.41
C GLN A 68 -5.48 -1.72 -20.53
N LEU A 69 -5.01 -1.99 -21.76
CA LEU A 69 -5.26 -1.09 -22.88
C LEU A 69 -6.76 -0.97 -23.22
N ILE A 70 -7.52 -2.06 -23.06
CA ILE A 70 -8.98 -2.06 -23.19
C ILE A 70 -9.61 -1.25 -22.04
N GLU A 71 -9.18 -1.47 -20.81
CA GLU A 71 -9.67 -0.76 -19.62
C GLU A 71 -9.43 0.76 -19.70
N ILE A 72 -8.26 1.20 -20.17
CA ILE A 72 -7.96 2.62 -20.42
C ILE A 72 -8.99 3.24 -21.37
N ALA A 73 -9.44 2.48 -22.37
CA ALA A 73 -10.45 2.96 -23.30
C ALA A 73 -11.83 3.06 -22.63
N VAL A 74 -12.20 2.09 -21.80
CA VAL A 74 -13.43 2.14 -21.00
C VAL A 74 -13.39 3.32 -20.02
N ILE A 75 -12.29 3.50 -19.28
CA ILE A 75 -12.05 4.66 -18.40
C ILE A 75 -12.26 5.97 -19.16
N THR A 76 -11.70 6.07 -20.37
CA THR A 76 -11.80 7.26 -21.20
C THR A 76 -13.24 7.54 -21.65
N GLU A 77 -13.98 6.52 -22.05
CA GLU A 77 -15.40 6.62 -22.41
C GLU A 77 -16.26 7.03 -21.21
N ARG A 78 -16.09 6.35 -20.07
CA ARG A 78 -16.83 6.64 -18.83
C ARG A 78 -16.52 8.03 -18.30
N ALA A 79 -15.27 8.49 -18.40
CA ALA A 79 -14.89 9.82 -17.94
C ALA A 79 -15.53 10.91 -18.81
N LYS A 80 -15.67 10.67 -20.11
CA LYS A 80 -16.41 11.58 -21.00
C LYS A 80 -17.88 11.66 -20.61
N TRP A 81 -18.53 10.51 -20.43
CA TRP A 81 -19.92 10.43 -19.97
C TRP A 81 -20.11 11.14 -18.61
N PHE A 82 -19.23 10.88 -17.65
CA PHE A 82 -19.27 11.52 -16.34
C PHE A 82 -19.09 13.04 -16.43
N TYR A 83 -18.13 13.52 -17.24
CA TYR A 83 -17.93 14.94 -17.46
C TYR A 83 -19.17 15.62 -18.07
N ASP A 84 -19.86 14.95 -19.01
CA ASP A 84 -21.11 15.45 -19.59
C ASP A 84 -22.23 15.53 -18.54
N LEU A 85 -22.31 14.56 -17.62
CA LEU A 85 -23.24 14.61 -16.48
C LEU A 85 -22.92 15.78 -15.55
N ILE A 86 -21.68 15.97 -15.15
CA ILE A 86 -21.27 17.10 -14.29
C ILE A 86 -21.61 18.47 -14.91
N ASN A 87 -21.71 18.56 -16.23
CA ASN A 87 -22.16 19.79 -16.91
C ASN A 87 -23.68 19.88 -17.04
N LYS A 88 -24.38 18.76 -17.14
CA LYS A 88 -25.84 18.69 -17.21
C LYS A 88 -26.50 19.02 -15.86
N TYR A 89 -25.89 18.58 -14.76
CA TYR A 89 -26.44 18.79 -13.42
C TYR A 89 -25.90 20.06 -12.75
N GLN A 90 -26.75 20.62 -11.87
CA GLN A 90 -26.63 21.80 -11.00
C GLN A 90 -25.40 21.92 -10.07
N PHE A 91 -24.22 21.42 -10.43
CA PHE A 91 -23.07 21.41 -9.50
C PHE A 91 -22.61 22.84 -9.16
N ASP A 92 -22.39 23.12 -7.87
CA ASP A 92 -21.74 24.36 -7.44
C ASP A 92 -20.25 24.29 -7.80
N LYS A 93 -19.82 25.22 -8.65
CA LYS A 93 -18.45 25.32 -9.16
C LYS A 93 -17.80 26.66 -8.76
N GLN A 94 -18.37 27.37 -7.79
CA GLN A 94 -17.82 28.65 -7.31
C GLN A 94 -16.54 28.46 -6.50
N ASP A 95 -16.43 27.35 -5.75
CA ASP A 95 -15.22 26.99 -5.01
C ASP A 95 -14.12 26.50 -5.97
N THR A 96 -12.90 26.99 -5.82
CA THR A 96 -11.73 26.53 -6.59
C THR A 96 -11.39 25.05 -6.36
N LEU A 97 -11.83 24.47 -5.24
CA LEU A 97 -11.65 23.06 -4.85
C LEU A 97 -12.84 22.18 -5.24
N TRP A 98 -13.79 22.67 -6.05
CA TRP A 98 -14.95 21.88 -6.47
C TRP A 98 -14.60 20.51 -7.11
N PRO A 99 -13.50 20.35 -7.90
CA PRO A 99 -13.12 19.03 -8.40
C PRO A 99 -12.66 18.08 -7.31
N GLU A 100 -11.90 18.57 -6.33
CA GLU A 100 -11.45 17.80 -5.16
C GLU A 100 -12.63 17.40 -4.28
N GLN A 101 -13.61 18.29 -4.08
CA GLN A 101 -14.84 17.99 -3.34
C GLN A 101 -15.66 16.88 -4.00
N ILE A 102 -15.71 16.84 -5.34
CA ILE A 102 -16.33 15.73 -6.07
C ILE A 102 -15.58 14.44 -5.80
N LEU A 103 -14.25 14.43 -5.86
CA LEU A 103 -13.47 13.23 -5.55
C LEU A 103 -13.73 12.75 -4.11
N ALA A 104 -13.65 13.65 -3.13
CA ALA A 104 -13.93 13.37 -1.71
C ALA A 104 -15.32 12.78 -1.50
N THR A 105 -16.33 13.32 -2.16
CA THR A 105 -17.70 12.81 -2.06
C THR A 105 -17.81 11.31 -2.40
N PHE A 106 -17.10 10.84 -3.42
CA PHE A 106 -17.11 9.42 -3.83
C PHE A 106 -16.15 8.54 -3.02
N VAL A 107 -15.07 9.13 -2.49
CA VAL A 107 -14.16 8.46 -1.55
C VAL A 107 -14.86 8.21 -0.22
N ASP A 108 -15.46 9.25 0.36
CA ASP A 108 -16.13 9.24 1.67
C ASP A 108 -17.51 8.60 1.66
N LYS A 109 -18.08 8.40 0.47
CA LYS A 109 -19.48 8.02 0.25
C LYS A 109 -20.45 9.01 0.90
N ASN A 110 -20.07 10.30 0.97
CA ASN A 110 -20.88 11.37 1.54
C ASN A 110 -21.50 12.25 0.44
N TYR A 111 -22.70 11.88 0.00
CA TYR A 111 -23.37 12.49 -1.15
C TYR A 111 -24.21 13.74 -0.83
N THR A 112 -24.10 14.27 0.39
CA THR A 112 -24.96 15.38 0.86
C THR A 112 -24.81 16.67 0.05
N LEU A 113 -23.63 16.89 -0.53
CA LEU A 113 -23.32 18.08 -1.35
C LEU A 113 -23.69 17.90 -2.84
N LEU A 114 -24.15 16.72 -3.25
CA LEU A 114 -24.52 16.46 -4.64
C LEU A 114 -25.96 16.93 -4.95
N PRO A 115 -26.24 17.35 -6.21
CA PRO A 115 -27.61 17.66 -6.62
C PRO A 115 -28.55 16.46 -6.42
N ILE A 116 -29.74 16.69 -5.84
CA ILE A 116 -30.71 15.62 -5.52
C ILE A 116 -31.03 14.74 -6.73
N HIS A 117 -31.22 15.33 -7.92
CA HIS A 117 -31.46 14.58 -9.15
C HIS A 117 -30.28 13.72 -9.57
N PHE A 118 -29.04 14.20 -9.35
CA PHE A 118 -27.84 13.40 -9.62
C PHE A 118 -27.78 12.19 -8.67
N VAL A 119 -28.06 12.40 -7.38
CA VAL A 119 -28.09 11.32 -6.38
C VAL A 119 -29.16 10.28 -6.73
N ASN A 120 -30.34 10.70 -7.18
CA ASN A 120 -31.42 9.75 -7.47
C ASN A 120 -31.25 9.01 -8.81
N GLU A 121 -30.70 9.67 -9.83
CA GLU A 121 -30.68 9.14 -11.21
C GLU A 121 -29.32 8.55 -11.63
N VAL A 122 -28.23 9.09 -11.10
CA VAL A 122 -26.87 8.79 -11.58
C VAL A 122 -26.07 7.98 -10.55
N LEU A 123 -26.15 8.33 -9.27
CA LEU A 123 -25.37 7.66 -8.23
C LEU A 123 -25.54 6.12 -8.21
N PRO A 124 -26.75 5.53 -8.39
CA PRO A 124 -26.89 4.08 -8.44
C PRO A 124 -26.05 3.44 -9.56
N LEU A 125 -25.98 4.08 -10.73
CA LEU A 125 -25.17 3.60 -11.86
C LEU A 125 -23.66 3.68 -11.57
N LEU A 126 -23.26 4.67 -10.77
CA LEU A 126 -21.87 4.84 -10.35
C LEU A 126 -21.45 3.83 -9.29
N GLU A 127 -22.34 3.52 -8.35
CA GLU A 127 -22.13 2.45 -7.36
C GLU A 127 -22.08 1.07 -8.02
N ASP A 128 -22.96 0.80 -9.00
CA ASP A 128 -22.90 -0.42 -9.81
C ASP A 128 -21.57 -0.53 -10.56
N LEU A 129 -21.11 0.57 -11.20
CA LEU A 129 -19.81 0.60 -11.87
C LEU A 129 -18.65 0.33 -10.90
N LYS A 130 -18.67 0.95 -9.71
CA LYS A 130 -17.64 0.74 -8.68
C LYS A 130 -17.59 -0.72 -8.23
N LYS A 131 -18.76 -1.36 -8.09
CA LYS A 131 -18.89 -2.76 -7.70
C LYS A 131 -18.44 -3.73 -8.81
N GLU A 132 -18.75 -3.41 -10.06
CA GLU A 132 -18.37 -4.23 -11.22
C GLU A 132 -16.88 -4.12 -11.55
N ASN A 133 -16.33 -2.90 -11.55
CA ASN A 133 -14.93 -2.64 -11.83
C ASN A 133 -14.44 -1.35 -11.12
N GLN A 134 -13.81 -1.56 -9.97
CA GLN A 134 -13.29 -0.49 -9.10
C GLN A 134 -12.19 0.34 -9.78
N GLU A 135 -11.32 -0.29 -10.58
CA GLU A 135 -10.23 0.40 -11.29
C GLU A 135 -10.79 1.35 -12.35
N VAL A 136 -11.78 0.91 -13.13
CA VAL A 136 -12.46 1.75 -14.11
C VAL A 136 -13.17 2.93 -13.42
N PHE A 137 -13.82 2.69 -12.28
CA PHE A 137 -14.50 3.72 -11.52
C PHE A 137 -13.54 4.82 -11.03
N PHE A 138 -12.44 4.45 -10.37
CA PHE A 138 -11.49 5.45 -9.86
C PHE A 138 -10.67 6.09 -10.98
N GLY A 139 -10.28 5.34 -12.01
CA GLY A 139 -9.62 5.89 -13.20
C GLY A 139 -10.49 6.91 -13.92
N MET A 140 -11.81 6.67 -13.99
CA MET A 140 -12.79 7.63 -14.52
C MET A 140 -12.78 8.94 -13.72
N LEU A 141 -12.87 8.86 -12.39
CA LEU A 141 -12.85 10.04 -11.51
C LEU A 141 -11.54 10.82 -11.64
N MET A 142 -10.40 10.13 -11.70
CA MET A 142 -9.10 10.76 -11.85
C MET A 142 -8.94 11.47 -13.20
N LEU A 143 -9.38 10.84 -14.30
CA LEU A 143 -9.37 11.47 -15.62
C LEU A 143 -10.33 12.68 -15.68
N PHE A 144 -11.48 12.61 -15.02
CA PHE A 144 -12.36 13.76 -14.84
C PHE A 144 -11.65 14.91 -14.13
N TYR A 145 -10.98 14.63 -13.01
CA TYR A 145 -10.27 15.63 -12.21
C TYR A 145 -9.17 16.33 -13.03
N ILE A 146 -8.33 15.56 -13.73
CA ILE A 146 -7.26 16.07 -14.60
C ILE A 146 -7.81 17.02 -15.65
N LYS A 147 -8.95 16.67 -16.27
CA LYS A 147 -9.63 17.52 -17.26
C LYS A 147 -10.22 18.77 -16.62
N ALA A 148 -10.88 18.66 -15.46
CA ALA A 148 -11.48 19.77 -14.74
C ALA A 148 -10.41 20.82 -14.31
N LYS A 149 -9.24 20.34 -13.85
CA LYS A 149 -8.08 21.17 -13.51
C LYS A 149 -7.23 21.59 -14.72
N LYS A 150 -7.56 21.12 -15.92
CA LYS A 150 -6.87 21.44 -17.19
C LYS A 150 -5.36 21.13 -17.14
N LEU A 151 -4.98 20.05 -16.47
CA LEU A 151 -3.57 19.65 -16.38
C LEU A 151 -3.10 19.14 -17.74
N ASN A 152 -1.94 19.61 -18.18
CA ASN A 152 -1.35 19.22 -19.47
C ASN A 152 -0.12 18.32 -19.25
N PRO A 153 -0.20 17.03 -19.61
CA PRO A 153 0.92 16.11 -19.47
C PRO A 153 2.03 16.33 -20.52
N TYR A 154 1.73 17.01 -21.62
CA TYR A 154 2.65 17.15 -22.76
C TYR A 154 3.52 18.38 -22.64
N THR A 155 4.16 18.54 -21.48
CA THR A 155 5.05 19.66 -21.16
C THR A 155 6.45 19.13 -20.78
N PRO A 156 7.53 19.90 -21.03
CA PRO A 156 8.86 19.55 -20.55
C PRO A 156 8.95 19.38 -19.02
N SER A 157 8.00 19.99 -18.29
CA SER A 157 7.88 19.92 -16.83
C SER A 157 6.96 18.79 -16.34
N PHE A 158 6.69 17.75 -17.15
CA PHE A 158 5.77 16.67 -16.80
C PHE A 158 6.00 16.10 -15.39
N LYS A 159 7.25 15.82 -15.02
CA LYS A 159 7.61 15.29 -13.69
C LYS A 159 7.15 16.21 -12.55
N GLN A 160 7.33 17.52 -12.70
CA GLN A 160 6.86 18.51 -11.73
C GLN A 160 5.33 18.58 -11.69
N VAL A 161 4.66 18.41 -12.84
CA VAL A 161 3.19 18.37 -12.90
C VAL A 161 2.66 17.14 -12.17
N LEU A 162 3.24 15.96 -12.42
CA LEU A 162 2.86 14.72 -11.77
C LEU A 162 3.12 14.75 -10.26
N SER A 163 4.32 15.16 -9.83
CA SER A 163 4.67 15.31 -8.42
C SER A 163 3.71 16.28 -7.71
N LYS A 164 3.47 17.47 -8.28
CA LYS A 164 2.52 18.44 -7.69
C LYS A 164 1.09 17.90 -7.62
N LEU A 165 0.65 17.15 -8.63
CA LEU A 165 -0.66 16.50 -8.62
C LEU A 165 -0.77 15.51 -7.45
N ILE A 166 0.24 14.65 -7.27
CA ILE A 166 0.28 13.66 -6.18
C ILE A 166 0.30 14.37 -4.82
N CYS A 167 1.24 15.29 -4.58
CA CYS A 167 1.34 16.00 -3.31
C CYS A 167 0.05 16.76 -2.97
N HIS A 168 -0.51 17.51 -3.93
CA HIS A 168 -1.72 18.30 -3.71
C HIS A 168 -2.92 17.43 -3.35
N LEU A 169 -3.17 16.34 -4.08
CA LEU A 169 -4.28 15.44 -3.77
C LEU A 169 -4.05 14.73 -2.43
N ASN A 170 -2.83 14.28 -2.15
CA ASN A 170 -2.51 13.62 -0.90
C ASN A 170 -2.68 14.54 0.31
N GLU A 171 -2.18 15.79 0.23
CA GLU A 171 -2.39 16.82 1.25
C GLU A 171 -3.87 17.14 1.44
N TYR A 172 -4.64 17.25 0.35
CA TYR A 172 -6.07 17.49 0.41
C TYR A 172 -6.80 16.35 1.13
N PHE A 173 -6.60 15.09 0.71
CA PHE A 173 -7.24 13.95 1.35
C PHE A 173 -6.77 13.72 2.78
N HIS A 174 -5.49 13.93 3.09
CA HIS A 174 -4.99 13.85 4.45
C HIS A 174 -5.58 14.95 5.34
N SER A 175 -5.87 16.15 4.80
CA SER A 175 -6.56 17.19 5.58
C SER A 175 -8.00 16.81 5.94
N LEU A 176 -8.65 15.95 5.14
CA LEU A 176 -9.97 15.39 5.41
C LEU A 176 -9.92 14.14 6.30
N HIS A 177 -8.82 13.38 6.21
CA HIS A 177 -8.59 12.13 6.91
C HIS A 177 -7.22 12.10 7.60
N PRO A 178 -6.96 13.00 8.58
CA PRO A 178 -5.67 13.05 9.26
C PRO A 178 -5.35 11.75 10.01
N GLU A 179 -6.38 10.98 10.38
CA GLU A 179 -6.28 9.66 11.00
C GLU A 179 -5.62 8.60 10.09
N ASN A 180 -5.63 8.79 8.76
CA ASN A 180 -5.12 7.83 7.78
C ASN A 180 -3.68 8.16 7.36
N ASN A 181 -2.78 8.21 8.35
CA ASN A 181 -1.37 8.52 8.11
C ASN A 181 -0.65 7.45 7.26
N VAL A 182 -1.17 6.23 7.27
CA VAL A 182 -0.66 5.13 6.45
C VAL A 182 -0.84 5.43 4.96
N ALA A 183 -2.07 5.79 4.54
CA ALA A 183 -2.34 6.19 3.16
C ALA A 183 -1.48 7.39 2.75
N TYR A 184 -1.38 8.39 3.62
CA TYR A 184 -0.57 9.58 3.36
C TYR A 184 0.88 9.21 3.06
N THR A 185 1.51 8.41 3.91
CA THR A 185 2.90 7.96 3.76
C THR A 185 3.09 7.09 2.51
N ALA A 186 2.18 6.13 2.28
CA ALA A 186 2.24 5.25 1.11
C ALA A 186 2.14 6.02 -0.21
N VAL A 187 1.29 7.04 -0.27
CA VAL A 187 1.14 7.91 -1.45
C VAL A 187 2.35 8.82 -1.64
N GLN A 188 2.97 9.34 -0.56
CA GLN A 188 4.18 10.18 -0.69
C GLN A 188 5.32 9.44 -1.42
N ALA A 189 5.44 8.13 -1.23
CA ALA A 189 6.45 7.32 -1.93
C ALA A 189 6.31 7.37 -3.46
N LEU A 190 5.12 7.67 -4.01
CA LEU A 190 4.93 7.84 -5.46
C LEU A 190 5.63 9.08 -6.03
N THR A 191 6.14 9.97 -5.18
CA THR A 191 6.87 11.18 -5.56
C THR A 191 8.39 11.00 -5.62
N GLU A 192 8.89 9.81 -5.30
CA GLU A 192 10.31 9.47 -5.37
C GLU A 192 10.89 9.69 -6.79
N ASN A 193 12.06 10.31 -6.86
CA ASN A 193 12.67 10.71 -8.14
C ASN A 193 12.89 9.50 -9.06
N THR A 194 13.23 8.34 -8.51
CA THR A 194 13.44 7.09 -9.25
C THR A 194 12.18 6.64 -10.01
N LEU A 195 10.99 6.83 -9.43
CA LEU A 195 9.71 6.52 -10.07
C LEU A 195 9.34 7.58 -11.11
N LEU A 196 9.48 8.87 -10.75
CA LEU A 196 9.14 9.98 -11.64
C LEU A 196 10.06 10.03 -12.88
N ASP A 197 11.32 9.61 -12.74
CA ASP A 197 12.31 9.64 -13.82
C ASP A 197 12.03 8.61 -14.92
N ASN A 198 11.45 7.47 -14.54
CA ASN A 198 11.10 6.38 -15.45
C ASN A 198 9.70 6.53 -16.07
N THR A 199 8.93 7.56 -15.66
CA THR A 199 7.55 7.74 -16.11
C THR A 199 7.49 8.53 -17.43
N LEU A 200 6.88 7.93 -18.46
CA LEU A 200 6.69 8.58 -19.77
C LEU A 200 5.69 9.74 -19.70
N PRO A 201 5.98 10.90 -20.33
CA PRO A 201 5.05 12.02 -20.39
C PRO A 201 3.80 11.74 -21.24
N CYS A 202 2.70 11.36 -20.60
CA CYS A 202 1.40 11.24 -21.26
C CYS A 202 0.22 11.39 -20.28
N LEU A 203 -1.00 11.50 -20.83
CA LEU A 203 -2.21 11.66 -20.03
C LEU A 203 -2.50 10.43 -19.18
N TRP A 204 -2.26 9.23 -19.72
CA TRP A 204 -2.41 7.99 -18.96
C TRP A 204 -1.54 7.97 -17.70
N LYS A 205 -0.29 8.43 -17.77
CA LYS A 205 0.61 8.48 -16.61
C LYS A 205 0.28 9.58 -15.59
N LEU A 206 -0.63 10.51 -15.90
CA LEU A 206 -1.25 11.37 -14.87
C LEU A 206 -2.43 10.69 -14.16
N ILE A 207 -2.93 9.57 -14.69
CA ILE A 207 -4.08 8.84 -14.14
C ILE A 207 -3.61 7.64 -13.32
N GLU A 208 -2.74 6.82 -13.91
CA GLU A 208 -2.31 5.52 -13.38
C GLU A 208 -1.93 5.56 -11.90
N ASN A 209 -0.82 6.21 -11.54
CA ASN A 209 -0.39 6.28 -10.14
C ASN A 209 -1.31 7.16 -9.27
N PRO A 210 -1.79 8.34 -9.72
CA PRO A 210 -2.67 9.16 -8.89
C PRO A 210 -4.03 8.51 -8.58
N THR A 211 -4.48 7.50 -9.34
CA THR A 211 -5.69 6.72 -9.03
C THR A 211 -5.55 5.97 -7.72
N LEU A 212 -4.34 5.52 -7.37
CA LEU A 212 -4.05 4.84 -6.10
C LEU A 212 -4.42 5.71 -4.89
N ILE A 213 -4.27 7.05 -5.00
CA ILE A 213 -4.64 7.99 -3.94
C ILE A 213 -6.12 7.80 -3.58
N LEU A 214 -6.99 7.75 -4.59
CA LEU A 214 -8.43 7.57 -4.35
C LEU A 214 -8.73 6.22 -3.72
N GLN A 215 -8.02 5.16 -4.13
CA GLN A 215 -8.21 3.82 -3.58
C GLN A 215 -7.75 3.73 -2.12
N TYR A 216 -6.58 4.29 -1.79
CA TYR A 216 -6.04 4.33 -0.42
C TYR A 216 -6.97 5.02 0.58
N TYR A 217 -7.60 6.13 0.18
CA TYR A 217 -8.52 6.85 1.06
C TYR A 217 -9.95 6.29 1.03
N ALA A 218 -10.35 5.58 -0.03
CA ALA A 218 -11.71 5.03 -0.15
C ALA A 218 -11.88 3.66 0.52
N ASP A 219 -10.79 2.93 0.75
CA ASP A 219 -10.81 1.61 1.36
C ASP A 219 -9.65 1.44 2.37
N PRO A 220 -9.95 1.35 3.68
CA PRO A 220 -8.95 1.12 4.73
C PRO A 220 -8.10 -0.13 4.49
N LEU A 221 -8.69 -1.15 3.85
CA LEU A 221 -8.06 -2.45 3.63
C LEU A 221 -7.36 -2.51 2.28
N PHE A 222 -7.31 -1.42 1.50
CA PHE A 222 -6.68 -1.42 0.19
C PHE A 222 -5.20 -1.82 0.26
N LEU A 223 -4.46 -1.28 1.25
CA LEU A 223 -3.06 -1.65 1.45
C LEU A 223 -2.91 -3.13 1.80
N ASN A 224 -3.76 -3.65 2.69
CA ASN A 224 -3.77 -5.07 3.05
C ASN A 224 -4.06 -5.95 1.82
N SER A 225 -5.01 -5.51 0.98
CA SER A 225 -5.38 -6.16 -0.26
C SER A 225 -4.25 -6.15 -1.30
N ALA A 226 -3.54 -5.02 -1.43
CA ALA A 226 -2.38 -4.89 -2.31
C ALA A 226 -1.19 -5.73 -1.82
N LEU A 227 -1.06 -5.92 -0.50
CA LEU A 227 -0.01 -6.70 0.12
C LEU A 227 -0.30 -8.21 0.21
N HIS A 228 -1.51 -8.68 -0.13
CA HIS A 228 -1.79 -10.11 -0.35
C HIS A 228 -0.95 -10.72 -1.49
N LEU A 229 -0.22 -9.91 -2.27
CA LEU A 229 0.81 -10.41 -3.19
C LEU A 229 1.99 -11.05 -2.44
N GLY A 230 2.24 -10.68 -1.19
CA GLY A 230 3.29 -11.25 -0.36
C GLY A 230 3.02 -12.72 0.03
N THR A 231 4.03 -13.57 -0.13
CA THR A 231 4.01 -14.98 0.24
C THR A 231 4.49 -15.14 1.68
N ILE A 232 3.56 -15.55 2.55
CA ILE A 232 3.89 -16.15 3.85
C ILE A 232 4.08 -17.66 3.65
N PHE A 233 5.10 -18.22 4.29
CA PHE A 233 5.38 -19.65 4.37
C PHE A 233 4.76 -20.22 5.66
N PRO A 234 3.60 -20.90 5.59
CA PRO A 234 2.95 -21.45 6.79
C PRO A 234 3.85 -22.40 7.57
N GLU A 235 4.74 -23.11 6.86
CA GLU A 235 5.71 -24.02 7.45
C GLU A 235 6.71 -23.34 8.40
N TRP A 236 6.89 -22.01 8.30
CA TRP A 236 7.76 -21.24 9.21
C TRP A 236 7.07 -20.88 10.52
N GLY A 237 5.74 -20.87 10.55
CA GLY A 237 4.93 -20.39 11.67
C GLY A 237 5.03 -18.87 11.88
N GLU A 238 4.44 -18.39 12.97
CA GLU A 238 4.45 -16.96 13.35
C GLU A 238 5.87 -16.41 13.55
N ILE A 239 6.76 -17.23 14.11
CA ILE A 239 8.14 -16.87 14.38
C ILE A 239 9.04 -18.00 13.89
N SER A 240 10.07 -17.62 13.14
CA SER A 240 11.14 -18.54 12.74
C SER A 240 12.51 -17.92 12.96
N TYR A 241 13.50 -18.78 13.22
CA TYR A 241 14.88 -18.38 13.48
C TYR A 241 15.80 -18.93 12.40
N TRP A 242 16.77 -18.11 11.99
CA TRP A 242 17.66 -18.41 10.87
C TRP A 242 19.08 -18.04 11.24
N HIS A 243 20.04 -18.76 10.67
CA HIS A 243 21.46 -18.44 10.73
C HIS A 243 22.10 -18.62 9.35
N ALA A 244 23.28 -18.05 9.15
CA ALA A 244 24.03 -18.26 7.91
C ALA A 244 24.39 -19.75 7.79
N SER A 245 24.19 -20.33 6.61
CA SER A 245 24.50 -21.75 6.39
C SER A 245 25.97 -22.06 6.69
N ASP A 246 26.23 -23.30 7.10
CA ASP A 246 27.55 -23.81 7.44
C ASP A 246 28.30 -23.10 8.60
N THR A 247 27.59 -22.33 9.43
CA THR A 247 28.16 -21.66 10.62
C THR A 247 27.93 -22.42 11.93
N ASP A 248 28.94 -22.42 12.80
CA ASP A 248 28.82 -22.91 14.18
C ASP A 248 28.26 -21.84 15.12
N PHE A 249 27.47 -22.27 16.09
CA PHE A 249 27.02 -21.39 17.17
C PHE A 249 28.22 -20.89 17.97
N CYS A 250 28.53 -19.60 17.88
CA CYS A 250 29.54 -18.96 18.72
C CYS A 250 29.35 -17.44 18.84
N LYS A 251 30.04 -16.84 19.80
CA LYS A 251 30.08 -15.39 20.03
C LYS A 251 30.29 -14.61 18.73
N GLY A 252 29.46 -13.60 18.51
CA GLY A 252 29.54 -12.69 17.38
C GLY A 252 28.95 -13.25 16.08
N GLN A 253 28.44 -14.49 16.09
CA GLN A 253 27.60 -14.97 15.00
C GLN A 253 26.23 -14.30 15.05
N LYS A 254 25.60 -14.25 13.88
CA LYS A 254 24.32 -13.60 13.68
C LYS A 254 23.18 -14.60 13.67
N VAL A 255 22.05 -14.16 14.18
CA VAL A 255 20.76 -14.85 14.12
C VAL A 255 19.72 -13.88 13.60
N TRP A 256 18.84 -14.36 12.74
CA TRP A 256 17.70 -13.59 12.28
C TRP A 256 16.42 -14.22 12.79
N MET A 257 15.64 -13.42 13.50
CA MET A 257 14.28 -13.77 13.90
C MET A 257 13.32 -13.16 12.89
N PHE A 258 12.59 -14.01 12.19
CA PHE A 258 11.57 -13.64 11.22
C PHE A 258 10.23 -13.76 11.92
N MET A 259 9.54 -12.64 12.11
CA MET A 259 8.18 -12.62 12.60
C MET A 259 7.23 -12.44 11.41
N SER A 260 6.42 -13.45 11.12
CA SER A 260 5.39 -13.34 10.10
C SER A 260 4.29 -12.41 10.60
N ARG A 261 3.72 -11.65 9.67
CA ARG A 261 2.50 -10.89 9.92
C ARG A 261 1.37 -11.63 9.20
N GLU A 262 0.82 -12.65 9.85
CA GLU A 262 -0.28 -13.46 9.30
C GLU A 262 -1.63 -12.72 9.21
N SER A 263 -1.73 -11.52 9.77
CA SER A 263 -2.98 -10.78 9.88
C SER A 263 -3.19 -9.77 8.75
N ASP A 264 -4.46 -9.39 8.54
CA ASP A 264 -4.94 -8.27 7.71
C ASP A 264 -4.42 -6.91 8.25
N SER A 265 -3.11 -6.79 8.44
CA SER A 265 -2.38 -5.58 8.79
C SER A 265 -1.69 -5.01 7.56
N ILE A 266 -1.28 -3.76 7.63
CA ILE A 266 -0.55 -3.04 6.57
C ILE A 266 0.83 -3.62 6.23
N TYR A 267 1.21 -4.74 6.86
CA TYR A 267 2.43 -5.52 6.61
C TYR A 267 2.11 -6.98 6.27
N HIS A 268 0.84 -7.30 5.96
CA HIS A 268 0.42 -8.63 5.54
C HIS A 268 1.31 -9.14 4.40
N GLY A 269 1.56 -10.45 4.35
CA GLY A 269 2.41 -11.02 3.30
C GLY A 269 3.91 -10.77 3.47
N SER A 270 4.34 -10.06 4.53
CA SER A 270 5.75 -9.75 4.82
C SER A 270 6.21 -10.26 6.19
N TYR A 271 7.54 -10.30 6.37
CA TYR A 271 8.21 -10.64 7.61
C TYR A 271 8.93 -9.41 8.17
N ILE A 272 8.69 -9.09 9.44
CA ILE A 272 9.56 -8.18 10.18
C ILE A 272 10.73 -9.00 10.72
N VAL A 273 11.94 -8.62 10.35
CA VAL A 273 13.16 -9.36 10.67
C VAL A 273 14.03 -8.57 11.62
N GLN A 274 14.36 -9.20 12.74
CA GLN A 274 15.33 -8.70 13.72
C GLN A 274 16.63 -9.50 13.61
N GLU A 275 17.72 -8.81 13.30
CA GLU A 275 19.09 -9.33 13.41
C GLU A 275 19.58 -9.24 14.86
N PHE A 276 20.16 -10.31 15.36
CA PHE A 276 20.82 -10.41 16.66
C PHE A 276 22.27 -10.87 16.51
N ASP A 277 23.16 -10.31 17.33
CA ASP A 277 24.49 -10.88 17.58
C ASP A 277 24.47 -11.76 18.84
N ILE A 278 25.15 -12.91 18.78
CA ILE A 278 25.36 -13.76 19.95
C ILE A 278 26.41 -13.13 20.87
N GLY A 279 26.02 -12.94 22.13
CA GLY A 279 26.83 -12.39 23.21
C GLY A 279 28.00 -13.28 23.63
N LYS A 280 28.79 -12.79 24.59
CA LYS A 280 30.01 -13.50 25.04
C LYS A 280 29.72 -14.79 25.80
N ASP A 281 28.54 -14.89 26.40
CA ASP A 281 28.08 -15.99 27.26
C ASP A 281 27.28 -17.05 26.49
N ASN A 282 27.10 -16.88 25.18
CA ASN A 282 26.28 -17.76 24.32
C ASN A 282 24.78 -17.79 24.67
N GLU A 283 24.32 -16.96 25.61
CA GLU A 283 22.93 -16.92 26.07
C GLU A 283 22.31 -15.52 25.94
N THR A 284 23.14 -14.48 25.85
CA THR A 284 22.71 -13.12 25.57
C THR A 284 22.61 -12.91 24.05
N PHE A 285 21.51 -12.31 23.59
CA PHE A 285 21.30 -11.93 22.19
C PHE A 285 21.17 -10.41 22.10
N ILE A 286 22.03 -9.78 21.31
CA ILE A 286 22.13 -8.32 21.22
C ILE A 286 21.44 -7.87 19.93
N PRO A 287 20.33 -7.11 19.98
CA PRO A 287 19.63 -6.65 18.80
C PRO A 287 20.52 -5.68 17.98
N ARG A 288 20.47 -5.80 16.66
CA ARG A 288 21.30 -5.02 15.73
C ARG A 288 20.49 -4.20 14.73
N LYS A 289 19.74 -4.87 13.87
CA LYS A 289 19.00 -4.26 12.76
C LYS A 289 17.59 -4.79 12.73
N LEU A 290 16.66 -3.90 12.40
CA LEU A 290 15.28 -4.22 12.07
C LEU A 290 15.02 -3.83 10.61
N PHE A 291 14.41 -4.71 9.86
CA PHE A 291 14.07 -4.51 8.47
C PHE A 291 12.90 -5.42 8.09
N THR A 292 12.26 -5.14 6.96
CA THR A 292 11.17 -5.93 6.41
C THR A 292 11.68 -6.77 5.25
N ILE A 293 11.24 -8.03 5.19
CA ILE A 293 11.41 -8.89 4.01
C ILE A 293 10.03 -9.23 3.44
N LEU A 294 9.86 -9.03 2.14
CA LEU A 294 8.68 -9.42 1.38
C LEU A 294 9.09 -10.43 0.31
N PHE A 295 8.41 -11.58 0.28
CA PHE A 295 8.55 -12.57 -0.79
C PHE A 295 7.38 -12.40 -1.75
N TRP A 296 7.62 -12.05 -3.02
CA TRP A 296 6.55 -11.61 -3.93
C TRP A 296 5.69 -12.74 -4.49
N ASN A 297 6.21 -13.96 -4.52
CA ASN A 297 5.54 -15.14 -5.04
C ASN A 297 6.23 -16.37 -4.45
N LYS A 298 5.47 -17.45 -4.23
CA LYS A 298 6.07 -18.76 -3.90
C LYS A 298 6.81 -19.29 -5.13
N GLU A 299 7.87 -20.07 -4.90
CA GLU A 299 8.60 -20.72 -5.98
C GLU A 299 7.66 -21.54 -6.87
N ASP A 300 7.52 -21.10 -8.12
CA ASP A 300 6.82 -21.80 -9.18
C ASP A 300 7.67 -21.79 -10.47
N ASN A 301 7.26 -22.57 -11.47
CA ASN A 301 8.00 -22.70 -12.72
C ASN A 301 7.65 -21.60 -13.74
N GLU A 302 6.71 -20.71 -13.43
CA GLU A 302 6.18 -19.71 -14.36
C GLU A 302 6.82 -18.35 -14.16
N TYR A 303 7.21 -18.00 -12.93
CA TYR A 303 7.78 -16.71 -12.56
C TYR A 303 9.02 -16.83 -11.68
N ASP A 304 9.98 -15.92 -11.89
CA ASP A 304 11.12 -15.78 -10.99
C ASP A 304 10.64 -15.39 -9.60
N SER A 305 11.17 -16.07 -8.56
CA SER A 305 10.79 -15.81 -7.17
C SER A 305 11.60 -14.65 -6.60
N ILE A 306 10.93 -13.54 -6.33
CA ILE A 306 11.57 -12.30 -5.92
C ILE A 306 11.47 -12.11 -4.41
N VAL A 307 12.60 -11.74 -3.81
CA VAL A 307 12.67 -11.22 -2.45
C VAL A 307 12.98 -9.74 -2.48
N GLN A 308 12.21 -8.96 -1.74
CA GLN A 308 12.43 -7.55 -1.50
C GLN A 308 12.76 -7.35 -0.02
N ILE A 309 13.81 -6.57 0.25
CA ILE A 309 14.25 -6.21 1.60
C ILE A 309 14.23 -4.68 1.70
N SER A 310 13.62 -4.15 2.76
CA SER A 310 13.56 -2.71 3.01
C SER A 310 13.75 -2.39 4.48
N ASN A 311 14.17 -1.17 4.76
CA ASN A 311 14.18 -0.64 6.11
C ASN A 311 12.75 -0.47 6.60
N ILE A 312 12.59 -0.48 7.93
CA ILE A 312 11.37 0.03 8.56
C ILE A 312 11.54 1.54 8.64
N ILE A 313 10.59 2.28 8.06
CA ILE A 313 10.62 3.74 8.06
C ILE A 313 10.03 4.23 9.35
N SER A 314 10.79 5.07 10.04
CA SER A 314 10.42 5.62 11.33
C SER A 314 10.20 7.13 11.29
N LYS A 315 10.78 7.82 10.29
CA LYS A 315 10.76 9.28 10.19
C LYS A 315 10.57 9.72 8.74
N GLU A 316 9.92 10.86 8.54
CA GLU A 316 9.73 11.49 7.23
C GLU A 316 11.04 11.75 6.46
N SER A 317 12.18 11.83 7.14
CA SER A 317 13.50 12.05 6.53
C SER A 317 14.21 10.77 6.06
N ASP A 318 13.68 9.59 6.39
CA ASP A 318 14.31 8.32 6.05
C ASP A 318 14.10 8.06 4.55
N SER A 319 15.19 7.82 3.80
CA SER A 319 15.08 7.44 2.38
C SER A 319 14.62 6.00 2.25
N TYR A 320 13.66 5.73 1.37
CA TYR A 320 13.29 4.37 0.96
C TYR A 320 14.49 3.69 0.29
N GLN A 321 15.04 2.64 0.93
CA GLN A 321 16.08 1.81 0.32
C GLN A 321 15.61 0.38 0.19
N PHE A 322 15.44 -0.06 -1.05
CA PHE A 322 15.05 -1.42 -1.39
C PHE A 322 16.26 -2.21 -1.91
N SER A 323 16.38 -3.43 -1.43
CA SER A 323 17.24 -4.47 -1.96
C SER A 323 16.36 -5.53 -2.62
N TYR A 324 16.63 -5.84 -3.88
CA TYR A 324 15.93 -6.90 -4.60
C TYR A 324 16.87 -8.05 -4.89
N GLY A 325 16.37 -9.27 -4.74
CA GLY A 325 17.09 -10.48 -5.10
C GLY A 325 16.15 -11.56 -5.62
N LEU A 326 16.71 -12.56 -6.25
CA LEU A 326 16.01 -13.81 -6.53
C LEU A 326 16.24 -14.77 -5.37
N TYR A 327 15.21 -15.51 -4.99
CA TYR A 327 15.33 -16.49 -3.92
C TYR A 327 14.87 -17.88 -4.34
N LYS A 328 15.38 -18.89 -3.63
CA LYS A 328 14.94 -20.28 -3.74
C LYS A 328 14.82 -20.87 -2.34
N TYR A 329 13.66 -21.45 -2.02
CA TYR A 329 13.44 -22.09 -0.73
C TYR A 329 13.47 -23.62 -0.89
N ILE A 330 14.46 -24.26 -0.27
CA ILE A 330 14.66 -25.70 -0.34
C ILE A 330 14.04 -26.32 0.92
N GLU A 331 12.80 -26.77 0.81
CA GLU A 331 12.04 -27.30 1.95
C GLU A 331 12.74 -28.51 2.62
N SER A 332 13.40 -29.39 1.85
CA SER A 332 14.05 -30.58 2.39
C SER A 332 15.22 -30.26 3.34
N SER A 333 16.01 -29.22 3.00
CA SER A 333 17.10 -28.72 3.85
C SER A 333 16.68 -27.55 4.75
N GLN A 334 15.47 -27.00 4.56
CA GLN A 334 14.99 -25.78 5.23
C GLN A 334 15.95 -24.60 5.04
N GLU A 335 16.39 -24.42 3.80
CA GLU A 335 17.34 -23.39 3.43
C GLU A 335 16.71 -22.40 2.46
N ILE A 336 17.04 -21.12 2.63
CA ILE A 336 16.76 -20.08 1.65
C ILE A 336 18.08 -19.69 1.01
N ARG A 337 18.12 -19.72 -0.33
CA ARG A 337 19.22 -19.17 -1.13
C ARG A 337 18.77 -17.87 -1.76
N ILE A 338 19.62 -16.85 -1.71
CA ILE A 338 19.32 -15.53 -2.26
C ILE A 338 20.47 -15.07 -3.14
N SER A 339 20.17 -14.75 -4.39
CA SER A 339 21.09 -14.13 -5.33
C SER A 339 20.68 -12.69 -5.59
N PHE A 340 21.62 -11.78 -5.35
CA PHE A 340 21.51 -10.37 -5.72
C PHE A 340 22.27 -10.17 -7.03
N ASP A 341 21.78 -9.27 -7.89
CA ASP A 341 22.41 -9.01 -9.20
C ASP A 341 23.81 -8.40 -9.05
N THR A 342 23.98 -7.49 -8.07
CA THR A 342 25.28 -6.91 -7.71
C THR A 342 25.51 -6.94 -6.20
N GLU A 343 26.78 -6.88 -5.77
CA GLU A 343 27.12 -6.79 -4.33
C GLU A 343 26.53 -5.54 -3.65
N ASN A 344 26.31 -4.47 -4.42
CA ASN A 344 25.70 -3.23 -3.92
C ASN A 344 24.20 -3.39 -3.69
N ASP A 345 23.56 -4.41 -4.28
CA ASP A 345 22.13 -4.65 -4.15
C ASP A 345 21.78 -5.40 -2.86
N ASN A 346 22.76 -5.85 -2.07
CA ASN A 346 22.56 -6.43 -0.73
C ASN A 346 22.90 -5.42 0.37
N ILE A 347 22.17 -4.31 0.41
CA ILE A 347 22.37 -3.18 1.34
C ILE A 347 22.29 -3.66 2.80
N TYR A 348 21.42 -4.63 3.07
CA TYR A 348 21.16 -5.14 4.42
C TYR A 348 22.16 -6.21 4.87
N GLN A 349 23.04 -6.68 3.97
CA GLN A 349 24.07 -7.70 4.22
C GLN A 349 23.48 -9.03 4.71
N LEU A 350 22.33 -9.42 4.17
CA LEU A 350 21.74 -10.73 4.44
C LEU A 350 22.62 -11.82 3.82
N PRO A 351 22.90 -12.94 4.49
CA PRO A 351 23.63 -14.04 3.88
C PRO A 351 22.95 -14.54 2.59
N HIS A 352 23.75 -14.89 1.59
CA HIS A 352 23.25 -15.56 0.37
C HIS A 352 22.61 -16.92 0.64
N GLN A 353 22.89 -17.51 1.81
CA GLN A 353 22.27 -18.75 2.23
C GLN A 353 21.96 -18.70 3.72
N LEU A 354 20.69 -18.92 4.04
CA LEU A 354 20.17 -19.00 5.39
C LEU A 354 19.65 -20.42 5.63
N THR A 355 20.00 -20.99 6.78
CA THR A 355 19.47 -22.27 7.28
C THR A 355 18.54 -22.00 8.45
N ARG A 356 17.35 -22.59 8.42
CA ARG A 356 16.36 -22.46 9.50
C ARG A 356 16.78 -23.28 10.72
N ILE A 357 16.68 -22.67 11.89
CA ILE A 357 16.84 -23.34 13.18
C ILE A 357 15.51 -23.97 13.56
N ARG A 358 15.46 -25.30 13.55
CA ARG A 358 14.27 -26.03 14.03
C ARG A 358 14.33 -26.08 15.55
N ILE A 359 13.21 -25.83 16.21
CA ILE A 359 13.04 -26.01 17.66
C ILE A 359 12.25 -27.31 17.88
N GLY A 360 12.66 -28.14 18.84
CA GLY A 360 11.89 -29.32 19.27
C GLY A 360 11.89 -30.54 18.34
N TYR A 361 12.78 -30.64 17.35
CA TYR A 361 12.87 -31.80 16.42
C TYR A 361 14.03 -32.75 16.77
N PRO A 362 13.98 -34.04 16.40
CA PRO A 362 15.14 -34.92 16.52
C PRO A 362 16.22 -34.52 15.50
N TYR A 363 17.36 -34.04 16.00
CA TYR A 363 18.49 -33.65 15.17
C TYR A 363 19.44 -34.82 14.92
N ASN A 364 19.81 -35.01 13.65
CA ASN A 364 20.86 -35.95 13.27
C ASN A 364 22.26 -35.32 13.41
N GLU A 365 22.36 -34.00 13.25
CA GLU A 365 23.63 -33.29 13.26
C GLU A 365 23.91 -32.59 14.61
N LYS A 366 25.15 -32.69 15.08
CA LYS A 366 25.57 -32.07 16.37
C LYS A 366 25.46 -30.54 16.33
N ARG A 367 25.74 -29.92 15.17
CA ARG A 367 25.70 -28.47 14.99
C ARG A 367 24.27 -27.94 15.16
N GLU A 368 23.29 -28.56 14.52
CA GLU A 368 21.87 -28.20 14.63
C GLU A 368 21.36 -28.31 16.08
N LYS A 369 21.79 -29.34 16.83
CA LYS A 369 21.44 -29.49 18.25
C LYS A 369 21.84 -28.29 19.09
N ILE A 370 23.03 -27.75 18.86
CA ILE A 370 23.56 -26.61 19.62
C ILE A 370 22.75 -25.35 19.29
N TRP A 371 22.54 -25.08 17.99
CA TRP A 371 21.70 -23.97 17.54
C TRP A 371 20.30 -24.04 18.14
N SER A 372 19.62 -25.19 18.03
CA SER A 372 18.28 -25.36 18.59
C SER A 372 18.24 -25.13 20.10
N TYR A 373 19.18 -25.68 20.86
CA TYR A 373 19.14 -25.60 22.33
C TYR A 373 19.20 -24.16 22.83
N PHE A 374 20.11 -23.34 22.29
CA PHE A 374 20.26 -21.96 22.73
C PHE A 374 19.14 -21.05 22.23
N ILE A 375 18.65 -21.27 21.01
CA ILE A 375 17.52 -20.51 20.47
C ILE A 375 16.21 -20.85 21.18
N GLU A 376 15.96 -22.12 21.50
CA GLU A 376 14.79 -22.51 22.29
C GLU A 376 14.82 -21.85 23.68
N LYS A 377 15.99 -21.78 24.32
CA LYS A 377 16.15 -21.09 25.60
C LYS A 377 15.90 -19.58 25.49
N PHE A 378 16.31 -18.97 24.37
CA PHE A 378 16.10 -17.56 24.09
C PHE A 378 14.62 -17.23 23.80
N ASP A 379 13.99 -18.03 22.94
CA ASP A 379 12.58 -17.89 22.55
C ASP A 379 11.63 -17.99 23.75
N ASN A 380 11.87 -18.95 24.64
CA ASN A 380 11.10 -19.15 25.86
C ASN A 380 11.30 -18.07 26.95
N LYS A 381 12.22 -17.12 26.75
CA LYS A 381 12.53 -16.06 27.72
C LYS A 381 12.28 -14.67 27.14
N ASP A 382 13.27 -14.13 26.43
CA ASP A 382 13.40 -12.70 26.20
C ASP A 382 13.24 -12.32 24.72
N ALA A 383 13.16 -13.30 23.80
CA ALA A 383 13.17 -13.01 22.36
C ALA A 383 12.04 -12.06 21.94
N ARG A 384 10.80 -12.37 22.33
CA ARG A 384 9.61 -11.57 21.97
C ARG A 384 9.63 -10.19 22.63
N SER A 385 10.04 -10.10 23.90
CA SER A 385 10.09 -8.83 24.62
C SER A 385 11.17 -7.91 24.05
N ILE A 386 12.36 -8.44 23.74
CA ILE A 386 13.43 -7.68 23.09
C ILE A 386 13.00 -7.25 21.69
N PHE A 387 12.40 -8.15 20.89
CA PHE A 387 11.89 -7.82 19.57
C PHE A 387 10.87 -6.68 19.63
N ALA A 388 9.82 -6.84 20.45
CA ALA A 388 8.75 -5.85 20.58
C ALA A 388 9.29 -4.49 21.06
N HIS A 389 10.18 -4.49 22.06
CA HIS A 389 10.79 -3.26 22.58
C HIS A 389 11.61 -2.53 21.50
N ASN A 390 12.42 -3.25 20.71
CA ASN A 390 13.18 -2.61 19.64
C ASN A 390 12.29 -2.09 18.52
N LEU A 391 11.24 -2.82 18.14
CA LEU A 391 10.29 -2.37 17.13
C LEU A 391 9.54 -1.11 17.58
N CYS A 392 9.06 -1.10 18.83
CA CYS A 392 8.40 0.05 19.46
C CYS A 392 9.33 1.27 19.49
N ASN A 393 10.58 1.10 19.96
CA ASN A 393 11.57 2.17 19.98
C ASN A 393 11.87 2.72 18.58
N LEU A 394 11.93 1.83 17.57
CA LEU A 394 12.18 2.24 16.19
C LEU A 394 11.01 3.07 15.65
N LEU A 395 9.78 2.65 15.93
CA LEU A 395 8.56 3.32 15.47
C LEU A 395 8.16 4.52 16.35
N ASN A 396 8.92 4.84 17.40
CA ASN A 396 8.55 5.81 18.44
C ASN A 396 7.16 5.55 19.05
N VAL A 397 6.78 4.27 19.19
CA VAL A 397 5.51 3.83 19.78
C VAL A 397 5.75 3.28 21.17
N GLU A 398 4.91 3.64 22.13
CA GLU A 398 4.84 3.03 23.45
C GLU A 398 3.41 2.52 23.67
N TYR A 399 3.23 1.20 23.71
CA TYR A 399 1.95 0.60 24.09
C TYR A 399 1.74 0.71 25.60
N LEU A 400 0.53 1.07 26.01
CA LEU A 400 0.19 1.38 27.40
C LEU A 400 -0.90 0.45 27.94
N ASP A 401 -1.00 -0.77 27.43
CA ASP A 401 -2.05 -1.74 27.79
C ASP A 401 -2.05 -2.06 29.31
N ASP A 402 -0.89 -1.97 29.96
CA ASP A 402 -0.75 -2.15 31.42
C ASP A 402 -1.17 -0.92 32.23
N GLU A 403 -1.13 0.30 31.66
CA GLU A 403 -1.50 1.56 32.33
C GLU A 403 -2.95 1.97 32.03
N TYR A 404 -3.44 1.67 30.82
CA TYR A 404 -4.76 2.00 30.31
C TYR A 404 -5.49 0.73 29.88
N VAL A 405 -6.08 0.04 30.85
CA VAL A 405 -6.77 -1.22 30.61
C VAL A 405 -8.14 -0.95 30.01
N ILE A 406 -8.35 -1.32 28.74
CA ILE A 406 -9.65 -1.19 28.08
C ILE A 406 -10.59 -2.27 28.63
N GLN A 407 -11.62 -1.84 29.35
CA GLN A 407 -12.61 -2.71 29.99
C GLN A 407 -13.77 -3.05 29.06
N ASP A 408 -14.23 -2.08 28.27
CA ASP A 408 -15.38 -2.24 27.37
C ASP A 408 -15.35 -1.22 26.23
N VAL A 409 -16.05 -1.55 25.14
CA VAL A 409 -16.21 -0.74 23.93
C VAL A 409 -17.69 -0.67 23.60
N SER A 410 -18.21 0.55 23.43
CA SER A 410 -19.61 0.76 23.07
C SER A 410 -19.76 1.60 21.81
N LEU A 411 -20.68 1.18 20.95
CA LEU A 411 -21.09 1.92 19.76
C LEU A 411 -22.57 2.26 19.86
N THR A 412 -22.87 3.56 19.85
CA THR A 412 -24.24 4.08 19.78
C THR A 412 -24.49 4.69 18.41
N ARG A 413 -25.71 5.15 18.15
CA ARG A 413 -26.04 5.86 16.88
C ARG A 413 -25.26 7.17 16.67
N LYS A 414 -24.64 7.72 17.71
CA LYS A 414 -23.96 9.03 17.66
C LYS A 414 -22.50 8.99 18.07
N TYR A 415 -22.13 8.03 18.90
CA TYR A 415 -20.82 8.01 19.53
C TYR A 415 -20.21 6.62 19.57
N TYR A 416 -18.90 6.57 19.41
CA TYR A 416 -18.04 5.47 19.81
C TYR A 416 -17.44 5.81 21.18
N SER A 417 -17.46 4.88 22.13
CA SER A 417 -16.94 5.12 23.49
C SER A 417 -16.09 3.96 23.98
N LEU A 418 -14.98 4.30 24.64
CA LEU A 418 -14.05 3.37 25.29
C LEU A 418 -14.12 3.56 26.80
N PHE A 419 -14.30 2.47 27.53
CA PHE A 419 -14.25 2.43 28.99
C PHE A 419 -12.87 1.94 29.39
N ILE A 420 -12.09 2.83 29.99
CA ILE A 420 -10.68 2.58 30.29
C ILE A 420 -10.45 2.70 31.79
N GLU A 421 -9.84 1.69 32.37
CA GLU A 421 -9.34 1.73 33.74
C GLU A 421 -7.93 2.30 33.77
N LYS A 422 -7.76 3.35 34.58
CA LYS A 422 -6.47 3.97 34.86
C LYS A 422 -6.42 4.39 36.32
N ASP A 423 -5.33 4.06 37.03
CA ASP A 423 -5.13 4.46 38.44
C ASP A 423 -6.33 4.10 39.36
N ASN A 424 -6.96 2.94 39.14
CA ASN A 424 -8.21 2.49 39.79
C ASN A 424 -9.41 3.42 39.58
N GLN A 425 -9.40 4.26 38.54
CA GLN A 425 -10.53 5.05 38.10
C GLN A 425 -11.00 4.58 36.74
N GLN A 426 -12.31 4.56 36.54
CA GLN A 426 -12.87 4.35 35.22
C GLN A 426 -13.00 5.71 34.52
N ILE A 427 -12.43 5.79 33.32
CA ILE A 427 -12.48 6.94 32.44
C ILE A 427 -13.17 6.51 31.16
N VAL A 428 -14.17 7.27 30.74
CA VAL A 428 -14.85 7.05 29.47
C VAL A 428 -14.35 8.08 28.46
N TYR A 429 -13.74 7.61 27.38
CA TYR A 429 -13.40 8.42 26.23
C TYR A 429 -14.46 8.24 25.15
N ARG A 430 -15.03 9.34 24.65
CA ARG A 430 -16.12 9.31 23.69
C ARG A 430 -15.84 10.21 22.50
N ILE A 431 -16.10 9.73 21.29
CA ILE A 431 -15.97 10.51 20.05
C ILE A 431 -17.23 10.39 19.20
N SER A 432 -17.60 11.48 18.52
CA SER A 432 -18.76 11.50 17.62
C SER A 432 -18.48 10.66 16.37
N LEU A 433 -19.46 9.87 15.92
CA LEU A 433 -19.36 9.14 14.65
C LEU A 433 -19.36 10.06 13.42
N GLU A 434 -19.68 11.34 13.60
CA GLU A 434 -19.55 12.35 12.55
C GLU A 434 -18.13 12.96 12.48
N THR A 435 -17.25 12.70 13.46
CA THR A 435 -15.90 13.29 13.47
C THR A 435 -15.04 12.74 12.33
N TYR A 436 -15.02 11.43 12.14
CA TYR A 436 -14.29 10.75 11.07
C TYR A 436 -15.19 9.74 10.37
N SER A 437 -15.03 9.60 9.06
CA SER A 437 -15.90 8.75 8.22
C SER A 437 -15.82 7.27 8.58
N PHE A 438 -14.63 6.78 8.94
CA PHE A 438 -14.39 5.36 9.27
C PHE A 438 -15.13 4.92 10.54
N LEU A 439 -15.37 5.83 11.50
CA LEU A 439 -16.04 5.52 12.77
C LEU A 439 -17.44 4.93 12.57
N LYS A 440 -18.14 5.32 11.50
CA LYS A 440 -19.50 4.82 11.18
C LYS A 440 -19.51 3.34 10.80
N ASN A 441 -18.37 2.80 10.38
CA ASN A 441 -18.21 1.42 9.93
C ASN A 441 -17.52 0.53 10.97
N LEU A 442 -17.12 1.09 12.12
CA LEU A 442 -16.49 0.31 13.19
C LEU A 442 -17.47 -0.68 13.82
N SER A 443 -16.94 -1.84 14.16
CA SER A 443 -17.56 -2.80 15.05
C SER A 443 -17.07 -2.58 16.48
N VAL A 444 -17.86 -3.01 17.48
CA VAL A 444 -17.40 -3.07 18.88
C VAL A 444 -16.36 -4.17 19.12
N PHE A 445 -16.18 -5.06 18.14
CA PHE A 445 -15.21 -6.16 18.19
C PHE A 445 -13.87 -5.80 17.53
N GLU A 446 -13.73 -4.61 16.96
CA GLU A 446 -12.44 -4.16 16.42
C GLU A 446 -11.42 -4.04 17.55
N GLU A 447 -10.21 -4.55 17.34
CA GLU A 447 -9.13 -4.37 18.30
C GLU A 447 -8.75 -2.90 18.37
N VAL A 448 -8.57 -2.43 19.59
CA VAL A 448 -8.23 -1.06 19.92
C VAL A 448 -7.21 -1.08 21.05
N VAL A 449 -6.23 -0.19 20.96
CA VAL A 449 -5.14 -0.08 21.92
C VAL A 449 -4.92 1.38 22.31
N VAL A 450 -4.39 1.59 23.51
CA VAL A 450 -3.91 2.90 23.95
C VAL A 450 -2.40 2.92 23.85
N CYS A 451 -1.87 3.88 23.10
CA CYS A 451 -0.44 3.98 22.85
C CYS A 451 -0.01 5.45 22.89
N LYS A 452 1.30 5.68 22.92
CA LYS A 452 1.88 6.98 22.55
C LYS A 452 2.63 6.85 21.25
N HIS A 453 2.33 7.75 20.32
CA HIS A 453 3.16 8.00 19.13
C HIS A 453 3.88 9.33 19.34
N ASP A 454 5.21 9.36 19.26
CA ASP A 454 6.01 10.58 19.45
C ASP A 454 5.64 11.39 20.72
N GLN A 455 5.39 10.68 21.84
CA GLN A 455 4.93 11.22 23.14
C GLN A 455 3.47 11.72 23.19
N GLN A 456 2.74 11.71 22.08
CA GLN A 456 1.32 12.04 22.05
C GLN A 456 0.49 10.80 22.38
N LEU A 457 -0.38 10.90 23.38
CA LEU A 457 -1.29 9.82 23.77
C LEU A 457 -2.41 9.67 22.73
N CYS A 458 -2.58 8.47 22.20
CA CYS A 458 -3.49 8.14 21.12
C CYS A 458 -4.32 6.89 21.43
N ILE A 459 -5.46 6.80 20.77
CA ILE A 459 -6.24 5.57 20.60
C ILE A 459 -5.98 5.10 19.17
N GLU A 460 -5.52 3.87 19.03
CA GLU A 460 -5.16 3.27 17.75
C GLU A 460 -6.04 2.05 17.49
N TRP A 461 -6.44 1.87 16.23
CA TRP A 461 -7.03 0.65 15.69
C TRP A 461 -5.97 -0.01 14.80
N PRO A 462 -5.09 -0.87 15.35
CA PRO A 462 -3.89 -1.31 14.66
C PRO A 462 -4.19 -2.02 13.34
N TRP A 463 -5.32 -2.74 13.27
CA TRP A 463 -5.76 -3.45 12.08
C TRP A 463 -6.19 -2.53 10.94
N LEU A 464 -6.79 -1.40 11.28
CA LEU A 464 -7.30 -0.44 10.30
C LEU A 464 -6.26 0.62 9.94
N GLY A 465 -5.14 0.68 10.69
CA GLY A 465 -4.11 1.71 10.52
C GLY A 465 -4.57 3.12 10.90
N TYR A 466 -5.63 3.23 11.70
CA TYR A 466 -6.18 4.50 12.14
C TYR A 466 -5.71 4.86 13.54
N ILE A 467 -5.30 6.11 13.71
CA ILE A 467 -4.82 6.65 14.98
C ILE A 467 -5.52 7.99 15.23
N ILE A 468 -6.13 8.13 16.41
CA ILE A 468 -6.74 9.40 16.85
C ILE A 468 -6.09 9.83 18.17
N PRO A 469 -5.60 11.08 18.28
CA PRO A 469 -5.14 11.62 19.55
C PRO A 469 -6.24 11.61 20.62
N VAL A 470 -5.91 11.20 21.84
CA VAL A 470 -6.86 11.17 22.97
C VAL A 470 -7.45 12.56 23.25
N SER A 471 -6.74 13.64 22.91
CA SER A 471 -7.22 15.01 23.03
C SER A 471 -8.47 15.34 22.21
N GLU A 472 -8.79 14.53 21.20
CA GLU A 472 -9.99 14.70 20.37
C GLU A 472 -11.23 13.98 20.93
N PHE A 473 -11.05 13.17 21.97
CA PHE A 473 -12.13 12.49 22.68
C PHE A 473 -12.67 13.37 23.81
N GLU A 474 -13.99 13.35 23.98
CA GLU A 474 -14.64 13.82 25.19
C GLU A 474 -14.30 12.86 26.34
N CYS A 475 -13.69 13.39 27.40
CA CYS A 475 -13.34 12.62 28.59
C CYS A 475 -14.43 12.78 29.68
N ILE A 476 -15.02 11.67 30.08
CA ILE A 476 -16.03 11.60 31.15
C ILE A 476 -15.46 10.71 32.25
N LYS A 477 -15.11 11.30 33.39
CA LYS A 477 -14.65 10.54 34.56
C LYS A 477 -15.85 9.95 35.29
N THR A 478 -15.83 8.65 35.56
CA THR A 478 -16.81 7.98 36.40
C THR A 478 -16.16 7.57 37.71
N ASP A 479 -16.62 8.14 38.82
CA ASP A 479 -16.20 7.68 40.14
C ASP A 479 -16.71 6.24 40.33
N ILE A 480 -15.78 5.29 40.55
CA ILE A 480 -16.16 3.93 40.93
C ILE A 480 -16.73 4.04 42.34
N HIS A 481 -18.06 4.08 42.44
CA HIS A 481 -18.74 3.85 43.70
C HIS A 481 -18.47 2.39 44.11
N THR A 482 -17.54 2.22 45.05
CA THR A 482 -17.38 0.99 45.83
C THR A 482 -18.71 0.71 46.54
N THR A 483 -19.50 -0.21 46.00
CA THR A 483 -20.58 -0.87 46.73
C THR A 483 -20.04 -2.04 47.54
#